data_AF-A0A0F9JWB0-F1
#
_entry.id   AF-A0A0F9JWB0-F1
#
_cell.length_a   1.000
_cell.length_b   1.000
_cell.length_c   1.000
_cell.angle_alpha   90.00
_cell.angle_beta   90.00
_cell.angle_gamma   90.00
#
_symmetry.space_group_name_H-M   'P 1'
#
loop_
_entity.id
_entity.type
_entity.pdbx_description
1 polymer ?
#
loop_
_entity_poly.entity_id
_entity_poly.type
_entity_poly.pdbx_seq_one_letter_code
_entity_poly.pdbx_strand_id
1 'polypeptide(L)' 'MPDFNLPLSASQRARVATTFAFLNEDEPATPAQVVVWLNRQLFAKVVQYEQAQANRASDAAIQEALKGEGW' A
#
# COMPACT_ATOMS: atom_id res chain seq x y z
N MET A 1 -8.72 -3.76 10.72
CA MET A 1 -7.54 -3.27 9.97
C MET A 1 -6.33 -3.59 10.84
N PRO A 2 -5.25 -4.22 10.33
CA PRO A 2 -4.03 -4.36 11.13
C PRO A 2 -3.61 -2.97 11.60
N ASP A 3 -3.29 -2.84 12.89
CA ASP A 3 -2.84 -1.56 13.41
C ASP A 3 -1.39 -1.35 12.96
N PHE A 4 -1.21 -0.66 11.84
CA PHE A 4 0.10 -0.28 11.35
C PHE A 4 0.58 0.89 12.20
N ASN A 5 1.12 0.57 13.37
CA ASN A 5 1.70 1.57 14.26
C ASN A 5 3.08 1.97 13.70
N LEU A 6 3.06 2.91 12.76
CA LEU A 6 4.27 3.44 12.12
C LEU A 6 4.67 4.75 12.80
N PRO A 7 5.65 4.72 13.72
CA PRO A 7 6.12 5.93 14.35
C PRO A 7 6.84 6.79 13.31
N LEU A 8 6.21 7.89 12.90
CA LEU A 8 6.84 8.90 12.05
C LEU A 8 7.66 9.86 12.92
N SER A 9 8.80 10.30 12.41
CA SER A 9 9.50 11.44 12.98
C SER A 9 8.72 12.74 12.74
N ALA A 10 9.05 13.81 13.48
CA ALA A 10 8.45 15.11 13.27
C ALA A 10 8.68 15.65 11.85
N SER A 11 9.86 15.42 11.28
CA SER A 11 10.20 15.82 9.92
C SER A 11 9.45 15.01 8.85
N GLN A 12 9.25 13.72 9.08
CA GLN A 12 8.43 12.88 8.21
C GLN A 12 6.96 13.33 8.21
N ARG A 13 6.40 13.63 9.40
CA ARG A 13 5.05 14.18 9.52
C ARG A 13 4.90 15.51 8.77
N ALA A 14 5.85 16.42 8.92
CA ALA A 14 5.81 17.72 8.25
C ALA A 14 5.80 17.59 6.72
N ARG A 15 6.66 16.73 6.15
CA ARG A 15 6.70 16.47 4.70
C ARG A 15 5.38 15.94 4.17
N VAL A 16 4.75 15.01 4.89
CA VAL A 16 3.46 14.44 4.48
C VAL A 16 2.35 15.49 4.63
N ALA A 17 2.28 16.21 5.75
CA ALA A 17 1.27 17.25 5.99
C ALA A 17 1.25 18.34 4.91
N THR A 18 2.41 18.77 4.40
CA THR A 18 2.49 19.74 3.29
C THR A 18 2.00 19.16 1.96
N THR A 19 2.33 17.90 1.65
CA THR A 19 1.76 17.21 0.47
C THR A 19 0.24 17.03 0.60
N PHE A 20 -0.27 16.99 1.82
CA PHE A 20 -1.69 16.91 2.13
C PHE A 20 -2.46 18.22 1.99
N ALA A 21 -1.80 19.39 2.09
CA ALA A 21 -2.48 20.67 1.95
C ALA A 21 -3.21 20.80 0.60
N PHE A 22 -2.64 20.21 -0.46
CA PHE A 22 -3.28 20.12 -1.78
C PHE A 22 -4.63 19.39 -1.78
N LEU A 23 -4.83 18.45 -0.85
CA LEU A 23 -6.06 17.65 -0.73
C LEU A 23 -7.09 18.25 0.22
N ASN A 24 -6.73 19.29 0.98
CA ASN A 24 -7.52 19.88 2.06
C ASN A 24 -7.78 21.38 1.82
N GLU A 25 -7.99 21.81 0.57
CA GLU A 25 -8.30 23.22 0.25
C GLU A 25 -7.26 24.20 0.82
N ASP A 26 -5.97 23.83 0.74
CA ASP A 26 -4.81 24.56 1.27
C ASP A 26 -4.67 24.59 2.81
N GLU A 27 -5.52 23.85 3.55
CA GLU A 27 -5.31 23.63 5.00
C GLU A 27 -4.34 22.47 5.27
N PRO A 28 -3.35 22.63 6.18
CA PRO A 28 -2.44 21.55 6.52
C PRO A 28 -3.18 20.41 7.23
N ALA A 29 -2.99 19.17 6.77
CA ALA A 29 -3.61 18.01 7.42
C ALA A 29 -3.10 17.82 8.86
N THR A 30 -4.03 17.46 9.74
CA THR A 30 -3.71 17.09 11.12
C THR A 30 -2.83 15.81 11.16
N PRO A 31 -2.03 15.62 12.22
CA PRO A 31 -1.25 14.39 12.37
C PRO A 31 -2.08 13.10 12.29
N ALA A 32 -3.31 13.12 12.79
CA ALA A 32 -4.22 11.97 12.74
C ALA A 32 -4.64 11.63 11.30
N GLN A 33 -4.99 12.64 10.49
CA GLN A 33 -5.34 12.46 9.08
C GLN A 33 -4.17 11.88 8.27
N VAL A 34 -2.95 12.37 8.54
CA VAL A 34 -1.72 11.84 7.93
C VAL A 34 -1.54 10.35 8.23
N VAL A 35 -1.73 9.93 9.49
CA VAL A 35 -1.60 8.52 9.90
C VAL A 35 -2.66 7.64 9.24
N VAL A 36 -3.93 8.07 9.23
CA VAL A 36 -5.03 7.33 8.60
C VAL A 36 -4.76 7.11 7.11
N TRP A 37 -4.30 8.14 6.40
CA TRP A 37 -3.98 7.99 4.99
C TRP A 37 -2.78 7.07 4.75
N LEU A 38 -1.70 7.21 5.52
CA LEU A 38 -0.55 6.32 5.40
C LEU A 38 -0.94 4.86 5.60
N ASN A 39 -1.79 4.58 6.59
CA ASN A 39 -2.33 3.23 6.81
C ASN A 39 -3.15 2.72 5.62
N ARG A 40 -3.95 3.58 4.98
CA ARG A 40 -4.66 3.23 3.74
C ARG A 40 -3.70 2.92 2.59
N GLN A 41 -2.66 3.72 2.39
CA GLN A 41 -1.68 3.50 1.32
C GLN A 41 -0.92 2.19 1.51
N LEU A 42 -0.49 1.92 2.75
CA LEU A 42 0.21 0.69 3.08
C LEU A 42 -0.68 -0.53 2.91
N PHE A 43 -1.92 -0.46 3.38
CA PHE A 43 -2.89 -1.52 3.17
C PHE A 43 -3.10 -1.81 1.68
N ALA A 44 -3.29 -0.77 0.86
CA ALA A 44 -3.42 -0.94 -0.59
C ALA A 44 -2.18 -1.61 -1.21
N LYS A 45 -0.97 -1.25 -0.76
CA LYS A 45 0.28 -1.87 -1.22
C LYS A 45 0.42 -3.33 -0.79
N VAL A 46 0.04 -3.67 0.44
CA VAL A 46 0.02 -5.04 0.94
C VAL A 46 -0.93 -5.89 0.09
N VAL A 47 -2.17 -5.42 -0.13
CA VAL A 47 -3.15 -6.14 -0.97
C VAL A 47 -2.65 -6.34 -2.39
N GLN A 48 -2.06 -5.30 -3.01
CA GLN A 48 -1.46 -5.41 -4.34
C GLN A 48 -0.34 -6.47 -4.37
N TYR A 49 0.50 -6.50 -3.33
CA TYR A 49 1.61 -7.45 -3.23
C TYR A 49 1.12 -8.89 -3.07
N GLU A 50 0.14 -9.12 -2.18
CA GLU A 50 -0.48 -10.43 -1.97
C GLU A 50 -1.15 -10.93 -3.24
N GLN A 51 -1.90 -10.06 -3.94
CA GLN A 51 -2.53 -10.41 -5.21
C GLN A 51 -1.49 -10.74 -6.28
N ALA A 52 -0.39 -9.98 -6.37
CA ALA A 52 0.70 -10.26 -7.29
C ALA A 52 1.45 -11.57 -6.95
N GLN A 53 1.52 -11.96 -5.68
CA GLN A 53 2.05 -13.28 -5.30
C GLN A 53 1.08 -14.40 -5.72
N ALA A 54 -0.21 -14.26 -5.44
CA ALA A 54 -1.23 -15.24 -5.81
C ALA A 54 -1.27 -15.46 -7.33
N ASN A 55 -1.21 -14.38 -8.11
CA ASN A 55 -1.15 -14.46 -9.57
C ASN A 55 0.11 -15.20 -10.04
N ARG A 56 1.29 -14.89 -9.49
CA ARG A 56 2.54 -15.60 -9.84
C ARG A 56 2.47 -17.09 -9.52
N ALA A 57 1.86 -17.47 -8.40
CA ALA A 57 1.64 -18.87 -8.05
C ALA A 57 0.67 -19.55 -9.03
N SER A 58 -0.41 -18.86 -9.39
CA SER A 58 -1.37 -19.34 -10.40
C SER A 58 -0.72 -19.51 -11.77
N ASP A 59 0.06 -18.53 -12.23
CA ASP A 59 0.77 -18.57 -13.51
C ASP A 59 1.76 -19.73 -13.55
N ALA A 60 2.49 -19.97 -12.45
CA ALA A 60 3.38 -21.11 -12.34
C ALA A 60 2.63 -22.45 -12.41
N ALA A 61 1.46 -22.56 -11.77
CA ALA A 61 0.63 -23.75 -11.84
C ALA A 61 0.07 -24.00 -13.25
N ILE A 62 -0.34 -22.93 -13.95
CA ILE A 62 -0.80 -23.01 -15.34
C ILE A 62 0.33 -23.47 -16.25
N GLN A 63 1.54 -22.91 -16.10
CA GLN A 63 2.70 -23.31 -16.91
C GLN A 63 3.07 -24.78 -16.68
N GLU A 64 2.99 -25.27 -15.45
CA GLU A 64 3.27 -26.67 -15.16
C GLU A 64 2.21 -27.61 -15.77
N ALA A 65 0.94 -27.22 -15.72
CA ALA A 65 -0.13 -27.97 -16.38
C ALA A 65 0.05 -28.02 -17.91
N LEU A 66 0.39 -26.89 -18.53
CA LEU A 66 0.64 -26.79 -19.98
C LEU A 66 1.82 -27.66 -20.44
N LYS A 67 2.92 -27.69 -19.67
CA LYS A 67 4.03 -28.63 -19.95
C LYS A 67 3.59 -30.09 -19.91
N GLY A 68 2.72 -30.44 -18.96
CA GLY A 68 2.13 -31.78 -18.85
C GLY A 68 1.28 -32.17 -20.06
N GLU A 69 0.70 -31.19 -20.74
CA GLU A 69 -0.05 -31.36 -21.99
C GLU A 69 0.83 -31.29 -23.25
N GLY A 70 2.14 -31.07 -23.10
CA GLY A 70 3.11 -31.01 -24.20
C GLY A 70 3.17 -29.66 -24.93
N TRP A 71 2.66 -28.59 -24.30
CA TRP A 71 2.80 -27.21 -24.77
C TRP A 71 4.10 -26.55 -24.28
#